data_AF-A0A2N2ZEX8-F1
#
_entry.id   AF-A0A2N2ZEX8-F1
#
_cell.length_a   1.000
_cell.length_b   1.000
_cell.length_c   1.000
_cell.angle_alpha   90.00
_cell.angle_beta   90.00
_cell.angle_gamma   90.00
#
_symmetry.space_group_name_H-M   'P 1'
#
loop_
_entity.id
_entity.type
_entity.pdbx_description
1 polymer ?
#
loop_
_entity_poly.entity_id
_entity_poly.type
_entity_poly.pdbx_seq_one_letter_code
_entity_poly.pdbx_strand_id
1 'polypeptide(L)'
;IPNANTIIINQAQNFGLSDLHQLRGRVGRSNIKAFCYLIVPSMLSVTDEARRRLRAIEAFSDLGSGFNIAMQDLDIRGAGNLLGGEQSGFIAEMGFETYQRILSEAVDELRQERGMDAVPGSPFAHKREEFVSDCTIDTDLEILIPDDYVSITAEKIRLYKELDAVENEKELLAFMDSVKDRFGPVPDQVRELADTVRLRWLAMELGFEKIVLKNGMLIAYFVSNQMSGYYKSPKFAAVMGFLQKQNRRFEMKQQSEKLYIIVKRVESIEKAYKLFLEMKL
;
A
#
# COMPACT_ATOMS: atom_id res chain seq x y z
N ILE A 1 -19.17 29.66 24.14
CA ILE A 1 -20.60 29.74 24.50
C ILE A 1 -21.15 28.33 24.51
N PRO A 2 -21.41 27.72 25.67
CA PRO A 2 -21.73 26.29 25.77
C PRO A 2 -23.03 25.88 25.05
N ASN A 3 -23.99 26.82 24.95
CA ASN A 3 -25.32 26.55 24.39
C ASN A 3 -25.42 26.82 22.88
N ALA A 4 -24.36 27.29 22.24
CA ALA A 4 -24.36 27.52 20.79
C ALA A 4 -24.09 26.19 20.07
N ASN A 5 -25.11 25.62 19.44
CA ASN A 5 -25.05 24.35 18.71
C ASN A 5 -25.14 24.51 17.19
N THR A 6 -25.44 25.70 16.68
CA THR A 6 -25.60 25.93 15.23
C THR A 6 -24.78 27.14 14.82
N ILE A 7 -24.00 27.00 13.74
CA ILE A 7 -23.29 28.09 13.08
C ILE A 7 -23.69 28.15 11.61
N ILE A 8 -23.87 29.36 11.10
CA ILE A 8 -24.16 29.62 9.69
C ILE A 8 -23.07 30.56 9.19
N ILE A 9 -22.29 30.10 8.21
CA ILE A 9 -21.19 30.84 7.61
C ILE A 9 -21.64 31.31 6.23
N ASN A 10 -21.94 32.61 6.13
CA ASN A 10 -22.30 33.22 4.86
C ASN A 10 -21.06 33.46 4.00
N GLN A 11 -21.19 33.25 2.69
CA GLN A 11 -20.10 33.36 1.71
C GLN A 11 -18.86 32.50 2.07
N ALA A 12 -19.09 31.24 2.44
CA ALA A 12 -18.05 30.34 2.94
C ALA A 12 -16.88 30.13 1.95
N GLN A 13 -17.09 30.31 0.65
CA GLN A 13 -16.05 30.20 -0.39
C GLN A 13 -14.91 31.22 -0.22
N ASN A 14 -15.16 32.33 0.48
CA ASN A 14 -14.17 33.39 0.70
C ASN A 14 -13.23 33.08 1.87
N PHE A 15 -13.48 32.02 2.65
CA PHE A 15 -12.70 31.66 3.83
C PHE A 15 -11.66 30.58 3.54
N GLY A 16 -10.50 30.69 4.19
CA GLY A 16 -9.50 29.63 4.18
C GLY A 16 -10.01 28.35 4.83
N LEU A 17 -9.46 27.19 4.43
CA LEU A 17 -9.89 25.91 4.97
C LEU A 17 -9.65 25.82 6.49
N SER A 18 -8.50 26.31 6.96
CA SER A 18 -8.17 26.42 8.38
C SER A 18 -9.15 27.31 9.15
N ASP A 19 -9.59 28.43 8.58
CA ASP A 19 -10.55 29.34 9.22
C ASP A 19 -11.93 28.72 9.32
N LEU A 20 -12.40 28.05 8.26
CA LEU A 20 -13.67 27.31 8.26
C LEU A 20 -13.67 26.21 9.33
N HIS A 21 -12.55 25.50 9.48
CA HIS A 21 -12.40 24.48 10.51
C HIS A 21 -12.42 25.07 11.93
N GLN A 22 -11.71 26.18 12.15
CA GLN A 22 -11.75 26.88 13.44
C GLN A 22 -13.14 27.40 13.78
N LEU A 23 -13.87 27.97 12.80
CA LEU A 23 -15.24 28.46 12.99
C LEU A 23 -16.21 27.31 13.31
N ARG A 24 -16.11 26.18 12.59
CA ARG A 24 -16.89 24.96 12.90
C ARG A 24 -16.62 24.48 14.34
N GLY A 25 -15.37 24.46 14.78
CA GLY A 25 -14.98 24.02 16.14
C GLY A 25 -15.46 24.92 17.29
N ARG A 26 -16.12 26.04 16.99
CA ARG A 26 -16.73 26.93 18.01
C ARG A 26 -18.13 26.47 18.45
N VAL A 27 -18.77 25.56 17.71
CA VAL A 27 -20.06 24.93 18.07
C VAL A 27 -19.89 23.43 18.32
N GLY A 28 -20.83 22.80 19.04
CA GLY A 28 -20.78 21.35 19.31
C GLY A 28 -19.88 20.93 20.47
N ARG A 29 -19.79 21.77 21.50
CA ARG A 29 -19.06 21.47 22.75
C ARG A 29 -19.93 20.78 23.82
N SER A 30 -21.17 20.43 23.48
CA SER A 30 -22.12 19.75 24.36
C SER A 30 -22.48 18.37 23.78
N ASN A 31 -23.15 17.53 24.56
CA ASN A 31 -23.64 16.22 24.11
C ASN A 31 -24.84 16.30 23.13
N ILE A 32 -25.15 17.49 22.62
CA ILE A 32 -26.22 17.70 21.65
C ILE A 32 -25.59 17.87 20.28
N LYS A 33 -26.16 17.19 19.28
CA LYS A 33 -25.72 17.30 17.89
C LYS A 33 -25.68 18.77 17.45
N ALA A 34 -24.56 19.18 16.90
CA ALA A 34 -24.34 20.52 16.36
C ALA A 34 -24.40 20.54 14.84
N PHE A 35 -24.72 21.70 14.27
CA PHE A 35 -24.86 21.90 12.84
C PHE A 35 -24.00 23.07 12.38
N CYS A 36 -23.35 22.91 11.23
CA CYS A 36 -22.58 23.95 10.56
C CYS A 36 -23.09 24.07 9.13
N TYR A 37 -23.67 25.21 8.78
CA TYR A 37 -24.18 25.48 7.44
C TYR A 37 -23.23 26.42 6.71
N LEU A 38 -22.72 25.98 5.56
CA LEU A 38 -21.88 26.77 4.68
C LEU A 38 -22.73 27.30 3.52
N ILE A 39 -22.98 28.62 3.51
CA ILE A 39 -23.75 29.26 2.45
C ILE A 39 -22.75 29.79 1.42
N VAL A 40 -22.93 29.37 0.17
CA VAL A 40 -22.08 29.73 -0.97
C VAL A 40 -22.96 30.20 -2.13
N PRO A 41 -22.45 31.06 -3.03
CA PRO A 41 -23.14 31.38 -4.29
C PRO A 41 -23.20 30.13 -5.17
N SER A 42 -23.91 30.19 -6.30
CA SER A 42 -24.04 29.07 -7.23
C SER A 42 -22.68 28.40 -7.47
N MET A 43 -22.62 27.06 -7.36
CA MET A 43 -21.37 26.31 -7.48
C MET A 43 -20.61 26.60 -8.77
N LEU A 44 -21.33 26.97 -9.85
CA LEU A 44 -20.76 27.39 -11.14
C LEU A 44 -19.90 28.66 -11.05
N SER A 45 -20.20 29.54 -10.10
CA SER A 45 -19.48 30.82 -9.89
C SER A 45 -18.30 30.72 -8.91
N VAL A 46 -18.14 29.58 -8.22
CA VAL A 46 -17.08 29.35 -7.24
C VAL A 46 -15.82 28.82 -7.96
N THR A 47 -14.64 29.32 -7.60
CA THR A 47 -13.36 28.83 -8.15
C THR A 47 -13.14 27.36 -7.79
N ASP A 48 -12.42 26.61 -8.64
CA ASP A 48 -12.16 25.19 -8.37
C ASP A 48 -11.40 24.96 -7.06
N GLU A 49 -10.50 25.87 -6.71
CA GLU A 49 -9.79 25.85 -5.43
C GLU A 49 -10.77 25.99 -4.24
N ALA A 50 -11.69 26.95 -4.29
CA ALA A 50 -12.68 27.12 -3.24
C ALA A 50 -13.67 25.95 -3.18
N ARG A 51 -14.04 25.33 -4.31
CA ARG A 51 -14.85 24.10 -4.33
C ARG A 51 -14.13 22.95 -3.65
N ARG A 52 -12.83 22.74 -3.92
CA ARG A 52 -12.01 21.71 -3.26
C ARG A 52 -11.95 21.93 -1.75
N ARG A 53 -11.75 23.17 -1.30
CA ARG A 53 -11.79 23.53 0.14
C ARG A 53 -13.14 23.20 0.77
N LEU A 54 -14.24 23.59 0.14
CA LEU A 54 -15.60 23.35 0.65
C LEU A 54 -15.94 21.85 0.74
N ARG A 55 -15.48 21.04 -0.21
CA ARG A 55 -15.63 19.58 -0.15
C ARG A 55 -14.77 18.94 0.93
N ALA A 56 -13.54 19.43 1.12
CA ALA A 56 -12.64 18.92 2.15
C ALA A 56 -13.22 19.14 3.56
N ILE A 57 -13.76 20.33 3.84
CA ILE A 57 -14.37 20.62 5.15
C ILE A 57 -15.64 19.79 5.42
N GLU A 58 -16.37 19.40 4.36
CA GLU A 58 -17.53 18.50 4.43
C GLU A 58 -17.11 17.06 4.70
N ALA A 59 -16.10 16.55 3.98
CA ALA A 59 -15.62 15.17 4.09
C ALA A 59 -14.93 14.87 5.44
N PHE A 60 -14.25 15.86 6.03
CA PHE A 60 -13.52 15.69 7.28
C PHE A 60 -14.32 16.22 8.48
N SER A 61 -15.54 15.70 8.67
CA SER A 61 -16.51 16.14 9.68
C SER A 61 -16.36 15.52 11.09
N ASP A 62 -15.41 14.59 11.28
CA ASP A 62 -15.27 13.86 12.54
C ASP A 62 -14.34 14.55 13.56
N LEU A 63 -14.54 14.22 14.84
CA LEU A 63 -13.74 14.75 15.94
C LEU A 63 -12.30 14.19 15.85
N GLY A 64 -11.31 15.07 15.70
CA GLY A 64 -9.90 14.68 15.48
C GLY A 64 -9.37 14.95 14.07
N SER A 65 -10.20 15.48 13.17
CA SER A 65 -9.86 15.80 11.77
C SER A 65 -8.84 16.93 11.56
N GLY A 66 -8.34 17.57 12.62
CA GLY A 66 -7.48 18.75 12.52
C GLY A 66 -6.17 18.50 11.78
N PHE A 67 -5.61 17.29 11.90
CA PHE A 67 -4.40 16.88 11.17
C PHE A 67 -4.65 16.74 9.66
N ASN A 68 -5.74 16.06 9.28
CA ASN A 68 -6.12 15.87 7.88
C ASN A 68 -6.49 17.19 7.18
N ILE A 69 -7.11 18.11 7.92
CA ILE A 69 -7.46 19.44 7.40
C ILE A 69 -6.22 20.31 7.21
N ALA A 70 -5.23 20.22 8.11
CA ALA A 70 -3.95 20.90 7.94
C ALA A 70 -3.16 20.37 6.73
N MET A 71 -3.19 19.06 6.48
CA MET A 71 -2.59 18.46 5.28
C MET A 71 -3.26 18.94 3.99
N GLN A 72 -4.59 19.02 3.96
CA GLN A 72 -5.32 19.51 2.80
C GLN A 72 -5.12 21.02 2.56
N ASP A 73 -4.97 21.83 3.63
CA ASP A 73 -4.67 23.26 3.50
C ASP A 73 -3.25 23.48 2.94
N LEU A 74 -2.29 22.60 3.29
CA LEU A 74 -0.92 22.62 2.77
C LEU A 74 -0.84 22.27 1.27
N ASP A 75 -1.64 21.28 0.85
CA ASP A 75 -1.79 20.86 -0.54
C ASP A 75 -2.44 21.97 -1.39
N ILE A 76 -3.55 22.55 -0.91
CA ILE A 76 -4.29 23.61 -1.60
C ILE A 76 -3.47 24.91 -1.70
N ARG A 77 -2.66 25.24 -0.68
CA ARG A 77 -1.79 26.44 -0.69
C ARG A 77 -0.50 26.25 -1.50
N GLY A 78 -0.21 25.04 -1.99
CA GLY A 78 0.91 24.81 -2.89
C GLY A 78 2.27 24.84 -2.20
N ALA A 79 2.47 24.07 -1.11
CA ALA A 79 3.81 23.75 -0.60
C ALA A 79 4.72 23.01 -1.63
N GLY A 80 4.30 22.91 -2.89
CA GLY A 80 5.12 22.54 -4.05
C GLY A 80 5.97 23.67 -4.65
N ASN A 81 6.03 24.87 -4.06
CA ASN A 81 6.81 25.98 -4.66
C ASN A 81 8.29 26.06 -4.22
N LEU A 82 8.80 25.08 -3.47
CA LEU A 82 10.21 25.06 -3.03
C LEU A 82 11.14 24.33 -4.01
N LEU A 83 10.61 23.58 -4.99
CA LEU A 83 11.41 22.81 -5.96
C LEU A 83 10.74 22.76 -7.34
N GLY A 84 10.71 23.88 -8.07
CA GLY A 84 10.52 23.91 -9.53
C GLY A 84 9.10 23.62 -10.06
N GLY A 85 8.53 24.59 -10.76
CA GLY A 85 7.13 24.63 -11.21
C GLY A 85 6.69 23.68 -12.33
N GLU A 86 7.32 22.52 -12.54
CA GLU A 86 6.94 21.61 -13.65
C GLU A 86 6.51 20.18 -13.23
N GLN A 87 6.50 19.83 -11.95
CA GLN A 87 6.14 18.47 -11.48
C GLN A 87 4.98 18.38 -10.50
N SER A 88 4.17 19.43 -10.35
CA SER A 88 3.01 19.42 -9.44
C SER A 88 1.90 18.45 -9.86
N GLY A 89 1.82 18.09 -11.15
CA GLY A 89 0.85 17.10 -11.65
C GLY A 89 1.20 15.65 -11.31
N PHE A 90 2.49 15.34 -11.08
CA PHE A 90 2.97 13.95 -10.93
C PHE A 90 2.76 13.40 -9.50
N ILE A 91 2.58 14.27 -8.52
CA ILE A 91 2.36 13.90 -7.11
C ILE A 91 0.88 13.57 -6.83
N ALA A 92 -0.05 14.13 -7.61
CA ALA A 92 -1.49 13.95 -7.43
C ALA A 92 -2.00 12.53 -7.75
N GLU A 93 -1.29 11.76 -8.58
CA GLU A 93 -1.71 10.40 -8.98
C GLU A 93 -1.14 9.27 -8.12
N MET A 94 0.00 9.47 -7.42
CA MET A 94 0.69 8.38 -6.72
C MET A 94 0.33 8.23 -5.23
N GLY A 95 -0.23 9.24 -4.59
CA GLY A 95 -0.50 9.23 -3.15
C GLY A 95 0.77 9.41 -2.29
N PHE A 96 0.61 10.01 -1.11
CA PHE A 96 1.71 10.38 -0.22
C PHE A 96 2.52 9.16 0.29
N GLU A 97 1.89 8.00 0.43
CA GLU A 97 2.55 6.75 0.81
C GLU A 97 3.53 6.28 -0.26
N THR A 98 3.15 6.33 -1.53
CA THR A 98 4.04 6.02 -2.65
C THR A 98 5.18 7.02 -2.74
N TYR A 99 4.90 8.31 -2.48
CA TYR A 99 5.94 9.34 -2.42
C TYR A 99 6.94 9.09 -1.28
N GLN A 100 6.47 8.75 -0.07
CA GLN A 100 7.34 8.40 1.04
C GLN A 100 8.16 7.14 0.76
N ARG A 101 7.58 6.16 0.09
CA ARG A 101 8.27 4.94 -0.34
C ARG A 101 9.36 5.25 -1.37
N ILE A 102 9.04 6.00 -2.42
CA ILE A 102 10.02 6.43 -3.44
C ILE A 102 11.13 7.29 -2.81
N LEU A 103 10.78 8.19 -1.88
CA LEU A 103 11.74 9.02 -1.18
C LEU A 103 12.65 8.18 -0.26
N SER A 104 12.09 7.19 0.45
CA SER A 104 12.87 6.25 1.26
C SER A 104 13.81 5.41 0.40
N GLU A 105 13.32 4.88 -0.72
CA GLU A 105 14.11 4.09 -1.67
C GLU A 105 15.24 4.93 -2.26
N ALA A 106 14.98 6.17 -2.69
CA ALA A 106 15.99 7.09 -3.22
C ALA A 106 17.04 7.51 -2.16
N VAL A 107 16.63 7.69 -0.89
CA VAL A 107 17.57 7.99 0.21
C VAL A 107 18.44 6.79 0.54
N ASP A 108 17.88 5.58 0.50
CA ASP A 108 18.64 4.34 0.75
C ASP A 108 19.59 4.01 -0.41
N GLU A 109 19.22 4.27 -1.68
CA GLU A 109 20.13 4.18 -2.84
C GLU A 109 21.29 5.19 -2.75
N LEU A 110 21.02 6.45 -2.43
CA LEU A 110 22.06 7.49 -2.26
C LEU A 110 23.05 7.17 -1.12
N ARG A 111 22.60 6.45 -0.08
CA ARG A 111 23.46 5.98 1.01
C ARG A 111 24.36 4.83 0.57
N GLN A 112 23.85 3.91 -0.26
CA GLN A 112 24.62 2.81 -0.83
C GLN A 112 25.65 3.29 -1.86
N GLU A 113 25.32 4.26 -2.72
CA GLU A 113 26.27 4.84 -3.69
C GLU A 113 27.44 5.57 -3.02
N ARG A 114 27.22 6.17 -1.84
CA ARG A 114 28.24 6.95 -1.13
C ARG A 114 29.11 6.13 -0.17
N GLY A 115 28.89 4.82 -0.05
CA GLY A 115 29.71 3.92 0.78
C GLY A 115 29.79 4.34 2.25
N MET A 116 28.75 4.98 2.79
CA MET A 116 28.71 5.37 4.20
C MET A 116 28.15 4.21 5.02
N ASP A 117 29.03 3.48 5.70
CA ASP A 117 28.64 2.46 6.67
C ASP A 117 27.77 3.07 7.79
N ALA A 118 26.78 2.29 8.23
CA ALA A 118 25.81 2.68 9.22
C ALA A 118 26.48 3.16 10.52
N VAL A 119 26.18 4.40 10.93
CA VAL A 119 26.56 4.92 12.25
C VAL A 119 25.82 4.10 13.32
N PRO A 120 26.53 3.48 14.30
CA PRO A 120 25.89 2.73 15.37
C PRO A 120 25.04 3.68 16.23
N GLY A 121 23.73 3.42 16.34
CA GLY A 121 22.81 4.18 17.20
C GLY A 121 21.71 4.97 16.49
N SER A 122 21.57 4.88 15.16
CA SER A 122 20.34 5.37 14.51
C SER A 122 19.16 4.42 14.77
N PRO A 123 17.91 4.90 14.86
CA PRO A 123 16.72 4.05 15.01
C PRO A 123 16.50 3.07 13.84
N PHE A 124 17.33 3.16 12.80
CA PHE A 124 17.29 2.35 11.59
C PHE A 124 18.31 1.20 11.58
N ALA A 125 19.01 0.95 12.70
CA ALA A 125 20.00 -0.13 12.85
C ALA A 125 19.40 -1.56 12.87
N HIS A 126 18.09 -1.70 12.65
CA HIS A 126 17.39 -2.98 12.51
C HIS A 126 16.43 -2.98 11.31
N LYS A 127 16.79 -2.41 10.16
CA LYS A 127 16.10 -2.79 8.92
C LYS A 127 16.73 -4.09 8.42
N ARG A 128 15.94 -5.17 8.45
CA ARG A 128 16.21 -6.41 7.73
C ARG A 128 16.62 -6.02 6.31
N GLU A 129 17.62 -6.70 5.76
CA GLU A 129 18.03 -6.55 4.36
C GLU A 129 16.87 -6.96 3.42
N GLU A 130 15.90 -6.08 3.26
CA GLU A 130 14.75 -6.17 2.38
C GLU A 130 15.16 -5.52 1.07
N PHE A 131 15.69 -6.33 0.16
CA PHE A 131 16.10 -5.88 -1.17
C PHE A 131 14.93 -5.74 -2.16
N VAL A 132 13.74 -6.19 -1.74
CA VAL A 132 12.49 -6.13 -2.48
C VAL A 132 11.43 -5.60 -1.54
N SER A 133 10.88 -4.43 -1.85
CA SER A 133 9.84 -3.76 -1.05
C SER A 133 8.44 -4.31 -1.34
N ASP A 134 8.22 -4.91 -2.52
CA ASP A 134 6.93 -5.50 -2.89
C ASP A 134 7.10 -6.58 -3.98
N CYS A 135 6.17 -7.54 -4.03
CA CYS A 135 6.13 -8.61 -5.04
C CYS A 135 4.73 -8.75 -5.65
N THR A 136 4.62 -8.55 -6.96
CA THR A 136 3.35 -8.70 -7.68
C THR A 136 3.11 -10.15 -8.09
N ILE A 137 1.92 -10.69 -7.83
CA ILE A 137 1.53 -12.05 -8.25
C ILE A 137 0.41 -11.95 -9.30
N ASP A 138 0.65 -12.44 -10.51
CA ASP A 138 -0.31 -12.51 -11.62
C ASP A 138 -0.68 -13.98 -11.88
N THR A 139 -1.94 -14.34 -11.68
CA THR A 139 -2.42 -15.72 -11.77
C THR A 139 -3.75 -15.82 -12.53
N ASP A 140 -3.94 -16.91 -13.28
CA ASP A 140 -5.21 -17.24 -13.95
C ASP A 140 -6.15 -18.12 -13.10
N LEU A 141 -5.75 -18.45 -11.87
CA LEU A 141 -6.55 -19.19 -10.91
C LEU A 141 -7.69 -18.33 -10.33
N GLU A 142 -8.82 -18.96 -10.00
CA GLU A 142 -10.00 -18.31 -9.40
C GLU A 142 -9.78 -18.01 -7.90
N ILE A 143 -8.85 -17.10 -7.61
CA ILE A 143 -8.43 -16.74 -6.26
C ILE A 143 -9.10 -15.42 -5.86
N LEU A 144 -10.37 -15.51 -5.48
CA LEU A 144 -11.20 -14.37 -5.13
C LEU A 144 -12.14 -14.72 -3.98
N ILE A 145 -12.66 -13.70 -3.31
CA ILE A 145 -13.76 -13.86 -2.34
C ILE A 145 -15.06 -14.09 -3.12
N PRO A 146 -15.70 -15.27 -3.05
CA PRO A 146 -16.90 -15.57 -3.81
C PRO A 146 -18.11 -14.71 -3.40
N ASP A 147 -19.03 -14.42 -4.33
CA ASP A 147 -20.26 -13.63 -4.06
C ASP A 147 -21.24 -14.36 -3.14
N ASP A 148 -21.27 -15.69 -3.18
CA ASP A 148 -22.04 -16.55 -2.29
C ASP A 148 -21.48 -16.59 -0.86
N TYR A 149 -20.18 -16.34 -0.69
CA TYR A 149 -19.55 -16.27 0.63
C TYR A 149 -19.67 -14.88 1.29
N VAL A 150 -19.39 -13.82 0.52
CA VAL A 150 -19.57 -12.43 0.99
C VAL A 150 -20.38 -11.67 -0.05
N SER A 151 -21.66 -11.44 0.19
CA SER A 151 -22.53 -10.79 -0.82
C SER A 151 -22.36 -9.27 -0.91
N ILE A 152 -21.86 -8.64 0.16
CA ILE A 152 -21.74 -7.17 0.25
C ILE A 152 -20.39 -6.73 -0.32
N THR A 153 -20.41 -5.99 -1.44
CA THR A 153 -19.20 -5.50 -2.11
C THR A 153 -18.30 -4.65 -1.21
N ALA A 154 -18.88 -3.78 -0.38
CA ALA A 154 -18.12 -2.95 0.56
C ALA A 154 -17.32 -3.78 1.57
N GLU A 155 -17.90 -4.89 2.06
CA GLU A 155 -17.20 -5.82 2.95
C GLU A 155 -16.10 -6.58 2.22
N LYS A 156 -16.31 -7.00 0.97
CA LYS A 156 -15.21 -7.59 0.16
C LYS A 156 -14.03 -6.64 0.03
N ILE A 157 -14.29 -5.39 -0.34
CA ILE A 157 -13.24 -4.36 -0.48
C ILE A 157 -12.49 -4.18 0.84
N ARG A 158 -13.21 -4.16 1.95
CA ARG A 158 -12.60 -4.08 3.28
C ARG A 158 -11.73 -5.29 3.58
N LEU A 159 -12.21 -6.51 3.31
CA LEU A 159 -11.44 -7.74 3.52
C LEU A 159 -10.18 -7.79 2.66
N TYR A 160 -10.25 -7.35 1.39
CA TYR A 160 -9.06 -7.27 0.54
C TYR A 160 -8.03 -6.28 1.09
N LYS A 161 -8.46 -5.11 1.58
CA LYS A 161 -7.57 -4.13 2.21
C LYS A 161 -6.95 -4.63 3.52
N GLU A 162 -7.76 -5.28 4.36
CA GLU A 162 -7.29 -5.87 5.60
C GLU A 162 -6.27 -6.98 5.33
N LEU A 163 -6.52 -7.82 4.32
CA LEU A 163 -5.61 -8.89 3.91
C LEU A 163 -4.29 -8.36 3.32
N ASP A 164 -4.34 -7.30 2.52
CA ASP A 164 -3.14 -6.69 1.92
C ASP A 164 -2.21 -6.07 2.98
N ALA A 165 -2.79 -5.51 4.06
CA ALA A 165 -2.09 -4.90 5.18
C ALA A 165 -1.48 -5.91 6.18
N VAL A 166 -1.70 -7.21 5.99
CA VAL A 166 -1.12 -8.25 6.86
C VAL A 166 0.38 -8.38 6.57
N GLU A 167 1.20 -8.32 7.60
CA GLU A 167 2.66 -8.38 7.47
C GLU A 167 3.27 -9.68 8.01
N ASN A 168 2.52 -10.47 8.78
CA ASN A 168 3.04 -11.69 9.39
C ASN A 168 1.99 -12.82 9.55
N GLU A 169 2.50 -14.05 9.71
CA GLU A 169 1.68 -15.27 9.80
C GLU A 169 0.67 -15.22 10.96
N LYS A 170 1.02 -14.58 12.08
CA LYS A 170 0.13 -14.48 13.25
C LYS A 170 -1.09 -13.61 12.93
N GLU A 171 -0.87 -12.47 12.27
CA GLU A 171 -1.95 -11.59 11.81
C GLU A 171 -2.80 -12.26 10.74
N LEU A 172 -2.19 -13.02 9.82
CA LEU A 172 -2.94 -13.76 8.80
C LEU A 172 -3.87 -14.80 9.42
N LEU A 173 -3.40 -15.54 10.42
CA LEU A 173 -4.23 -16.50 11.14
C LEU A 173 -5.37 -15.80 11.88
N ALA A 174 -5.10 -14.68 12.55
CA ALA A 174 -6.13 -13.89 13.22
C ALA A 174 -7.17 -13.32 12.23
N PHE A 175 -6.72 -12.86 11.06
CA PHE A 175 -7.61 -12.44 9.98
C PHE A 175 -8.50 -13.59 9.49
N MET A 176 -7.91 -14.76 9.23
CA MET A 176 -8.65 -15.93 8.76
C MET A 176 -9.66 -16.44 9.79
N ASP A 177 -9.30 -16.42 11.08
CA ASP A 177 -10.23 -16.76 12.17
C ASP A 177 -11.38 -15.75 12.28
N SER A 178 -11.09 -14.45 12.14
CA SER A 178 -12.11 -13.39 12.09
C SER A 178 -13.06 -13.56 10.90
N VAL A 179 -12.52 -13.87 9.72
CA VAL A 179 -13.33 -14.15 8.52
C VAL A 179 -14.21 -15.38 8.73
N LYS A 180 -13.66 -16.43 9.34
CA LYS A 180 -14.40 -17.66 9.63
C LYS A 180 -15.52 -17.44 10.67
N ASP A 181 -15.25 -16.66 11.71
CA ASP A 181 -16.24 -16.34 12.75
C ASP A 181 -17.41 -15.52 12.19
N ARG A 182 -17.12 -14.59 11.27
CA ARG A 182 -18.11 -13.67 10.68
C ARG A 182 -18.92 -14.29 9.54
N PHE A 183 -18.31 -15.13 8.70
CA PHE A 183 -18.90 -15.62 7.44
C PHE A 183 -19.03 -17.15 7.37
N GLY A 184 -18.53 -17.87 8.37
CA GLY A 184 -18.64 -19.34 8.46
C GLY A 184 -17.46 -20.08 7.81
N PRO A 185 -17.65 -21.32 7.33
CA PRO A 185 -16.57 -22.12 6.75
C PRO A 185 -15.91 -21.44 5.55
N VAL A 186 -14.58 -21.29 5.60
CA VAL A 186 -13.80 -20.57 4.58
C VAL A 186 -13.67 -21.39 3.29
N PRO A 187 -14.16 -20.89 2.14
CA PRO A 187 -14.02 -21.56 0.83
C PRO A 187 -12.56 -21.77 0.42
N ASP A 188 -12.32 -22.74 -0.47
CA ASP A 188 -10.98 -23.00 -1.00
C ASP A 188 -10.38 -21.75 -1.66
N GLN A 189 -11.17 -20.98 -2.42
CA GLN A 189 -10.71 -19.77 -3.10
C GLN A 189 -10.16 -18.71 -2.12
N VAL A 190 -10.80 -18.57 -0.94
CA VAL A 190 -10.37 -17.63 0.10
C VAL A 190 -9.14 -18.15 0.85
N ARG A 191 -9.03 -19.48 1.02
CA ARG A 191 -7.81 -20.09 1.56
C ARG A 191 -6.62 -19.89 0.63
N GLU A 192 -6.79 -20.12 -0.67
CA GLU A 192 -5.77 -19.84 -1.67
C GLU A 192 -5.41 -18.36 -1.71
N LEU A 193 -6.39 -17.46 -1.51
CA LEU A 193 -6.14 -16.02 -1.42
C LEU A 193 -5.21 -15.68 -0.25
N ALA A 194 -5.41 -16.30 0.91
CA ALA A 194 -4.49 -16.15 2.04
C ALA A 194 -3.09 -16.71 1.74
N ASP A 195 -3.02 -17.82 1.00
CA ASP A 195 -1.74 -18.40 0.59
C ASP A 195 -0.97 -17.51 -0.41
N THR A 196 -1.66 -16.67 -1.20
CA THR A 196 -0.97 -15.69 -2.06
C THR A 196 -0.18 -14.68 -1.24
N VAL A 197 -0.70 -14.26 -0.08
CA VAL A 197 0.01 -13.37 0.85
C VAL A 197 1.25 -14.04 1.43
N ARG A 198 1.15 -15.31 1.83
CA ARG A 198 2.31 -16.09 2.30
C ARG A 198 3.37 -16.24 1.21
N LEU A 199 2.93 -16.53 -0.01
CA LEU A 199 3.82 -16.63 -1.17
C LEU A 199 4.50 -15.29 -1.46
N ARG A 200 3.78 -14.17 -1.36
CA ARG A 200 4.32 -12.80 -1.52
C ARG A 200 5.46 -12.54 -0.56
N TRP A 201 5.28 -12.81 0.74
CA TRP A 201 6.35 -12.61 1.73
C TRP A 201 7.60 -13.44 1.43
N LEU A 202 7.39 -14.71 1.10
CA LEU A 202 8.48 -15.61 0.78
C LEU A 202 9.20 -15.20 -0.52
N ALA A 203 8.46 -14.70 -1.50
CA ALA A 203 8.99 -14.18 -2.74
C ALA A 203 9.89 -12.96 -2.50
N MET A 204 9.43 -12.00 -1.70
CA MET A 204 10.22 -10.82 -1.32
C MET A 204 11.51 -11.21 -0.59
N GLU A 205 11.43 -12.17 0.33
CA GLU A 205 12.61 -12.67 1.06
C GLU A 205 13.63 -13.34 0.13
N LEU A 206 13.15 -14.07 -0.88
CA LEU A 206 13.96 -14.72 -1.90
C LEU A 206 14.45 -13.75 -2.99
N GLY A 207 14.00 -12.49 -3.01
CA GLY A 207 14.41 -11.48 -3.99
C GLY A 207 13.62 -11.47 -5.31
N PHE A 208 12.41 -12.01 -5.32
CA PHE A 208 11.50 -11.97 -6.46
C PHE A 208 10.60 -10.74 -6.39
N GLU A 209 10.58 -9.93 -7.45
CA GLU A 209 9.71 -8.73 -7.58
C GLU A 209 8.36 -9.06 -8.27
N LYS A 210 8.30 -10.17 -9.01
CA LYS A 210 7.10 -10.56 -9.74
C LYS A 210 7.00 -12.07 -9.92
N ILE A 211 5.81 -12.62 -9.71
CA ILE A 211 5.45 -14.01 -10.01
C ILE A 211 4.32 -14.00 -11.04
N VAL A 212 4.43 -14.84 -12.05
CA VAL A 212 3.36 -15.14 -13.02
C VAL A 212 3.07 -16.63 -12.96
N LEU A 213 1.84 -16.99 -12.59
CA LEU A 213 1.38 -18.38 -12.53
C LEU A 213 0.24 -18.56 -13.52
N LYS A 214 0.51 -19.13 -14.70
CA LYS A 214 -0.50 -19.31 -15.75
C LYS A 214 -0.35 -20.65 -16.45
N ASN A 215 -1.47 -21.30 -16.77
CA ASN A 215 -1.49 -22.59 -17.49
C ASN A 215 -0.54 -23.66 -16.89
N GLY A 216 -0.45 -23.73 -15.55
CA GLY A 216 0.44 -24.69 -14.88
C GLY A 216 1.93 -24.32 -14.94
N MET A 217 2.28 -23.12 -15.38
CA MET A 217 3.65 -22.61 -15.49
C MET A 217 3.84 -21.44 -14.52
N LEU A 218 4.87 -21.53 -13.68
CA LEU A 218 5.31 -20.47 -12.80
C LEU A 218 6.54 -19.80 -13.41
N ILE A 219 6.50 -18.47 -13.52
CA ILE A 219 7.64 -17.63 -13.88
C ILE A 219 7.87 -16.65 -12.74
N ALA A 220 9.05 -16.65 -12.14
CA ALA A 220 9.40 -15.71 -11.08
C ALA A 220 10.58 -14.83 -11.51
N TYR A 221 10.38 -13.52 -11.49
CA TYR A 221 11.33 -12.50 -11.88
C TYR A 221 12.05 -11.98 -10.65
N PHE A 222 13.38 -11.99 -10.69
CA PHE A 222 14.21 -11.35 -9.68
C PHE A 222 14.16 -9.83 -9.84
N VAL A 223 14.67 -9.14 -8.82
CA VAL A 223 14.84 -7.67 -8.80
C VAL A 223 15.42 -7.16 -10.13
N SER A 224 14.66 -6.32 -10.80
CA SER A 224 15.03 -5.74 -12.10
C SER A 224 16.26 -4.83 -12.01
N ASN A 225 16.46 -4.16 -10.87
CA ASN A 225 17.65 -3.37 -10.60
C ASN A 225 18.89 -4.27 -10.37
N GLN A 226 19.71 -4.46 -11.40
CA GLN A 226 20.96 -5.24 -11.32
C GLN A 226 22.03 -4.62 -10.41
N MET A 227 21.92 -3.32 -10.12
CA MET A 227 22.80 -2.64 -9.16
C MET A 227 22.37 -2.87 -7.71
N SER A 228 21.21 -3.50 -7.48
CA SER A 228 20.74 -3.84 -6.14
C SER A 228 21.77 -4.67 -5.39
N GLY A 229 21.96 -4.34 -4.10
CA GLY A 229 22.78 -5.13 -3.17
C GLY A 229 22.38 -6.60 -3.08
N TYR A 230 21.16 -6.96 -3.52
CA TYR A 230 20.67 -8.33 -3.59
C TYR A 230 21.61 -9.27 -4.36
N TYR A 231 22.09 -8.85 -5.54
CA TYR A 231 22.93 -9.69 -6.39
C TYR A 231 24.33 -9.96 -5.81
N LYS A 232 24.74 -9.16 -4.82
CA LYS A 232 25.99 -9.35 -4.05
C LYS A 232 25.74 -10.04 -2.70
N SER A 233 24.49 -10.32 -2.36
CA SER A 233 24.11 -10.87 -1.06
C SER A 233 24.39 -12.38 -0.97
N PRO A 234 24.65 -12.91 0.24
CA PRO A 234 24.71 -14.36 0.47
C PRO A 234 23.40 -15.08 0.13
N LYS A 235 22.26 -14.38 0.23
CA LYS A 235 20.93 -14.92 -0.12
C LYS A 235 20.84 -15.27 -1.59
N PHE A 236 21.24 -14.36 -2.48
CA PHE A 236 21.26 -14.63 -3.92
C PHE A 236 22.18 -15.82 -4.25
N ALA A 237 23.38 -15.88 -3.64
CA ALA A 237 24.29 -17.01 -3.83
C ALA A 237 23.68 -18.35 -3.39
N ALA A 238 22.95 -18.38 -2.27
CA ALA A 238 22.24 -19.58 -1.80
C ALA A 238 21.12 -20.01 -2.76
N VAL A 239 20.28 -19.06 -3.19
CA VAL A 239 19.20 -19.30 -4.17
C VAL A 239 19.78 -19.84 -5.49
N MET A 240 20.85 -19.23 -5.99
CA MET A 240 21.54 -19.68 -7.20
C MET A 240 22.11 -21.09 -7.05
N GLY A 241 22.72 -21.39 -5.90
CA GLY A 241 23.24 -22.72 -5.60
C GLY A 241 22.14 -23.79 -5.55
N PHE A 242 20.96 -23.46 -5.00
CA PHE A 242 19.80 -24.34 -5.00
C PHE A 242 19.28 -24.60 -6.42
N LEU A 243 19.10 -23.55 -7.22
CA LEU A 243 18.62 -23.65 -8.61
C LEU A 243 19.55 -24.50 -9.49
N GLN A 244 20.87 -24.36 -9.30
CA GLN A 244 21.86 -25.18 -10.01
C GLN A 244 21.79 -26.66 -9.63
N LYS A 245 21.58 -26.99 -8.34
CA LYS A 245 21.39 -28.37 -7.88
C LYS A 245 20.10 -29.00 -8.43
N GLN A 246 19.06 -28.20 -8.66
CA GLN A 246 17.78 -28.64 -9.19
C GLN A 246 17.54 -28.25 -10.67
N ASN A 247 18.60 -28.26 -11.49
CA ASN A 247 18.55 -27.81 -12.90
C ASN A 247 17.53 -28.54 -13.81
N ARG A 248 16.99 -29.69 -13.39
CA ARG A 248 15.93 -30.42 -14.10
C ARG A 248 14.54 -29.85 -13.86
N ARG A 249 14.34 -29.15 -12.73
CA ARG A 249 13.04 -28.63 -12.27
C ARG A 249 12.89 -27.14 -12.54
N PHE A 250 14.01 -26.40 -12.52
CA PHE A 250 14.06 -24.96 -12.74
C PHE A 250 14.81 -24.64 -14.03
N GLU A 251 14.19 -23.89 -14.93
CA GLU A 251 14.85 -23.29 -16.07
C GLU A 251 15.13 -21.83 -15.77
N MET A 252 16.40 -21.43 -15.78
CA MET A 252 16.78 -20.03 -15.59
C MET A 252 17.01 -19.34 -16.93
N LYS A 253 16.50 -18.11 -17.08
CA LYS A 253 16.70 -17.29 -18.27
C LYS A 253 16.99 -15.84 -17.90
N GLN A 254 17.73 -15.17 -18.77
CA GLN A 254 17.99 -13.74 -18.69
C GLN A 254 17.63 -13.11 -20.04
N GLN A 255 16.81 -12.06 -20.01
CA GLN A 255 16.42 -11.33 -21.22
C GLN A 255 16.29 -9.85 -20.91
N SER A 256 16.98 -8.99 -21.69
CA SER A 256 16.86 -7.52 -21.62
C SER A 256 16.91 -7.00 -20.18
N GLU A 257 17.99 -7.35 -19.48
CA GLU A 257 18.26 -7.00 -18.08
C GLU A 257 17.40 -7.70 -17.01
N LYS A 258 16.39 -8.51 -17.37
CA LYS A 258 15.55 -9.24 -16.42
C LYS A 258 16.01 -10.68 -16.25
N LEU A 259 16.28 -11.07 -15.01
CA LEU A 259 16.60 -12.44 -14.61
C LEU A 259 15.32 -13.12 -14.09
N TYR A 260 15.03 -14.32 -14.56
CA TYR A 260 13.85 -15.05 -14.11
C TYR A 260 14.03 -16.57 -14.15
N ILE A 261 13.24 -17.26 -13.33
CA ILE A 261 13.12 -18.71 -13.33
C ILE A 261 11.78 -19.14 -13.91
N ILE A 262 11.74 -20.29 -14.56
CA ILE A 262 10.54 -20.96 -15.05
C ILE A 262 10.46 -22.33 -14.39
N VAL A 263 9.27 -22.65 -13.88
CA VAL A 263 8.93 -23.97 -13.33
C VAL A 263 7.63 -24.44 -13.95
N LYS A 264 7.63 -25.68 -14.45
CA LYS A 264 6.45 -26.32 -15.06
C LYS A 264 5.69 -27.15 -14.04
N ARG A 265 4.41 -27.41 -14.29
CA ARG A 265 3.50 -28.22 -13.45
C ARG A 265 3.21 -27.63 -12.07
N VAL A 266 3.11 -26.31 -12.00
CA VAL A 266 2.66 -25.58 -10.80
C VAL A 266 1.21 -25.18 -11.02
N GLU A 267 0.27 -25.92 -10.43
CA GLU A 267 -1.17 -25.78 -10.71
C GLU A 267 -1.93 -25.04 -9.59
N SER A 268 -1.26 -24.71 -8.48
CA SER A 268 -1.87 -24.01 -7.35
C SER A 268 -0.86 -23.12 -6.64
N ILE A 269 -1.36 -22.15 -5.89
CA ILE A 269 -0.52 -21.29 -5.03
C ILE A 269 0.17 -22.10 -3.94
N GLU A 270 -0.50 -23.09 -3.36
CA GLU A 270 0.11 -23.96 -2.34
C GLU A 270 1.36 -24.69 -2.89
N LYS A 271 1.31 -25.20 -4.13
CA LYS A 271 2.46 -25.82 -4.79
C LYS A 271 3.58 -24.80 -5.01
N ALA A 272 3.25 -23.58 -5.42
CA ALA A 272 4.21 -22.48 -5.58
C ALA A 272 4.87 -22.09 -4.25
N TYR A 273 4.09 -22.00 -3.18
CA TYR A 273 4.57 -21.71 -1.84
C TYR A 273 5.55 -22.78 -1.34
N LYS A 274 5.20 -24.06 -1.45
CA LYS A 274 6.08 -25.18 -1.09
C LYS A 274 7.40 -25.16 -1.87
N LEU A 275 7.34 -24.88 -3.17
CA LEU A 275 8.52 -24.74 -4.02
C LEU A 275 9.46 -23.65 -3.50
N PHE A 276 8.92 -22.48 -3.15
CA PHE A 276 9.74 -21.38 -2.64
C PHE A 276 10.25 -21.67 -1.22
N LEU A 277 9.51 -22.43 -0.43
CA LEU A 277 9.94 -22.83 0.92
C LEU A 277 11.15 -23.76 0.84
N GLU A 278 11.19 -24.66 -0.15
CA GLU A 278 12.36 -25.48 -0.45
C GLU A 278 13.58 -24.63 -0.85
N MET A 279 13.38 -23.49 -1.53
CA MET A 279 14.47 -22.59 -1.95
C MET A 279 15.08 -21.78 -0.79
N LYS A 280 14.31 -21.59 0.29
CA LYS A 280 14.75 -20.88 1.49
C LYS A 280 15.64 -21.74 2.41
N LEU A 281 15.47 -23.06 2.37
CA LEU A 281 16.16 -24.06 3.21
C LEU A 281 17.52 -24.48 2.62
#